data_AF-A0A957F2X9-F1
#
_entry.id   AF-A0A957F2X9-F1
#
_cell.length_a   1.000
_cell.length_b   1.000
_cell.length_c   1.000
_cell.angle_alpha   90.00
_cell.angle_beta   90.00
_cell.angle_gamma   90.00
#
_symmetry.space_group_name_H-M   'P 1'
#
loop_
_entity.id
_entity.type
_entity.pdbx_description
1 polymer ?
#
loop_
_entity_poly.entity_id
_entity_poly.type
_entity_poly.pdbx_seq_one_letter_code
_entity_poly.pdbx_strand_id
1 'polypeptide(L)'
;GRGVLLWLALPLAALLALYVTAARRGRAGLRSLWMELAGAAGLALTAPAAYMAATGALTPLAASLWLLLGTQNVLGALYVRLRIADTHGRAANRTAVLLAHAAGLGLIVGAGLGGAVPLGTAVPFAGFLLRAAWAARGPRPVPNVKRFGFVELAVEIVSGLWLVFVYRLV
;
A
#
# COMPACT_ATOMS: atom_id res chain seq x y z
N GLY A 1 19.16 -1.89 20.01
CA GLY A 1 18.96 -3.14 20.79
C GLY A 1 17.69 -3.85 20.34
N ARG A 2 17.62 -5.19 20.44
CA ARG A 2 16.48 -6.00 19.92
C ARG A 2 15.10 -5.55 20.45
N GLY A 3 15.05 -4.92 21.64
CA GLY A 3 13.82 -4.36 22.22
C GLY A 3 13.13 -3.28 21.37
N VAL A 4 13.85 -2.63 20.44
CA VAL A 4 13.25 -1.65 19.53
C VAL A 4 12.19 -2.26 18.61
N LEU A 5 12.32 -3.54 18.24
CA LEU A 5 11.34 -4.24 17.42
C LEU A 5 9.98 -4.43 18.11
N LEU A 6 9.95 -4.40 19.45
CA LEU A 6 8.70 -4.52 20.21
C LEU A 6 7.74 -3.35 19.93
N TRP A 7 8.25 -2.19 19.49
CA TRP A 7 7.41 -1.07 19.09
C TRP A 7 6.55 -1.37 17.86
N LEU A 8 6.91 -2.37 17.04
CA LEU A 8 6.06 -2.83 15.93
C LEU A 8 4.83 -3.62 16.40
N ALA A 9 4.81 -4.07 17.66
CA ALA A 9 3.65 -4.76 18.20
C ALA A 9 2.42 -3.84 18.23
N LEU A 10 2.58 -2.53 18.42
CA LEU A 10 1.48 -1.56 18.42
C LEU A 10 0.75 -1.48 17.06
N PRO A 11 1.43 -1.13 15.94
CA PRO A 11 0.76 -1.10 14.64
C PRO A 11 0.29 -2.49 14.21
N LEU A 12 1.04 -3.56 14.54
CA LEU A 12 0.61 -4.93 14.24
C LEU A 12 -0.68 -5.30 14.98
N ALA A 13 -0.80 -4.98 16.27
CA ALA A 13 -1.98 -5.25 17.07
C ALA A 13 -3.19 -4.46 16.54
N ALA A 14 -3.00 -3.19 16.16
CA ALA A 14 -4.06 -2.38 15.55
C ALA A 14 -4.56 -3.00 14.23
N LEU A 15 -3.65 -3.43 13.35
CA LEU A 15 -4.00 -4.10 12.10
C LEU A 15 -4.67 -5.45 12.33
N LEU A 16 -4.22 -6.22 13.32
CA LEU A 16 -4.83 -7.50 13.68
C LEU A 16 -6.24 -7.30 14.24
N ALA A 17 -6.46 -6.28 15.08
CA ALA A 17 -7.77 -5.94 15.59
C ALA A 17 -8.73 -5.55 14.45
N LEU A 18 -8.28 -4.75 13.49
CA LEU A 18 -9.03 -4.41 12.28
C LEU A 18 -9.37 -5.68 11.48
N TYR A 19 -8.38 -6.55 11.25
CA TYR A 19 -8.53 -7.80 10.52
C TYR A 19 -9.56 -8.73 11.16
N VAL A 20 -9.45 -8.95 12.48
CA VAL A 20 -10.37 -9.80 13.25
C VAL A 20 -11.78 -9.21 13.26
N THR A 21 -11.91 -7.90 13.41
CA THR A 21 -13.21 -7.22 13.37
C THR A 21 -13.88 -7.38 12.00
N ALA A 22 -13.11 -7.22 10.92
CA ALA A 22 -13.59 -7.45 9.56
C ALA A 22 -13.99 -8.91 9.34
N ALA A 23 -13.17 -9.86 9.82
CA ALA A 23 -13.45 -11.29 9.72
C ALA A 23 -14.73 -11.69 10.47
N ARG A 24 -14.97 -11.12 11.67
CA ARG A 24 -16.18 -11.37 12.47
C ARG A 24 -17.46 -10.86 11.82
N ARG A 25 -17.39 -9.73 11.11
CA ARG A 25 -18.52 -9.16 10.35
C ARG A 25 -18.84 -9.92 9.06
N GLY A 26 -17.89 -10.71 8.54
CA GLY A 26 -17.94 -11.32 7.22
C GLY A 26 -18.10 -12.85 7.21
N ARG A 27 -18.73 -13.48 8.21
CA ARG A 27 -18.82 -14.95 8.35
C ARG A 27 -19.39 -15.72 7.13
N ALA A 28 -19.95 -15.04 6.13
CA ALA A 28 -20.46 -15.63 4.89
C ALA A 28 -19.62 -15.37 3.62
N GLY A 29 -18.55 -14.55 3.69
CA GLY A 29 -17.76 -14.16 2.51
C GLY A 29 -16.26 -14.43 2.69
N LEU A 30 -15.72 -15.39 1.93
CA LEU A 30 -14.27 -15.59 1.76
C LEU A 30 -13.59 -14.24 1.41
N ARG A 31 -12.69 -13.79 2.28
CA ARG A 31 -11.86 -12.56 2.18
C ARG A 31 -12.63 -11.27 1.89
N SER A 32 -13.07 -10.60 2.96
CA SER A 32 -13.54 -9.21 2.84
C SER A 32 -12.42 -8.27 2.39
N LEU A 33 -12.76 -7.20 1.66
CA LEU A 33 -11.80 -6.17 1.24
C LEU A 33 -10.94 -5.68 2.41
N TRP A 34 -11.56 -5.45 3.57
CA TRP A 34 -10.88 -4.97 4.77
C TRP A 34 -9.80 -5.93 5.28
N MET A 35 -10.00 -7.24 5.17
CA MET A 35 -8.98 -8.23 5.52
C MET A 35 -7.78 -8.17 4.57
N GLU A 36 -8.01 -7.96 3.27
CA GLU A 36 -6.94 -7.80 2.29
C GLU A 36 -6.15 -6.51 2.52
N LEU A 37 -6.84 -5.39 2.78
CA LEU A 37 -6.19 -4.11 3.05
C LEU A 37 -5.37 -4.14 4.36
N ALA A 38 -5.91 -4.73 5.42
CA ALA A 38 -5.20 -4.91 6.68
C ALA A 38 -3.97 -5.82 6.49
N GLY A 39 -4.09 -6.90 5.71
CA GLY A 39 -2.97 -7.77 5.35
C GLY A 39 -1.89 -7.04 4.55
N ALA A 40 -2.28 -6.24 3.56
CA ALA A 40 -1.37 -5.44 2.73
C ALA A 40 -0.57 -4.41 3.56
N ALA A 41 -1.25 -3.71 4.47
CA ALA A 41 -0.62 -2.78 5.41
C ALA A 41 0.25 -3.51 6.46
N GLY A 42 -0.14 -4.72 6.86
CA GLY A 42 0.63 -5.57 7.79
C GLY A 42 1.93 -6.08 7.17
N LEU A 43 1.89 -6.51 5.91
CA LEU A 43 3.09 -6.89 5.16
C LEU A 43 4.10 -5.74 5.06
N ALA A 44 3.64 -4.49 4.98
CA ALA A 44 4.51 -3.32 4.94
C ALA A 44 5.31 -3.09 6.24
N LEU A 45 4.94 -3.72 7.37
CA LEU A 45 5.72 -3.67 8.61
C LEU A 45 7.09 -4.35 8.47
N THR A 46 7.31 -5.15 7.43
CA THR A 46 8.62 -5.73 7.13
C THR A 46 9.69 -4.66 6.88
N ALA A 47 9.33 -3.52 6.29
CA ALA A 47 10.27 -2.45 6.00
C ALA A 47 10.82 -1.74 7.25
N PRO A 48 10.00 -1.20 8.18
CA PRO A 48 10.52 -0.67 9.43
C PRO A 48 11.21 -1.76 10.27
N ALA A 49 10.75 -3.01 10.22
CA ALA A 49 11.42 -4.11 10.93
C ALA A 49 12.84 -4.32 10.42
N ALA A 50 13.04 -4.39 9.10
CA ALA A 50 14.35 -4.53 8.48
C ALA A 50 15.26 -3.34 8.82
N TYR A 51 14.74 -2.11 8.74
CA TYR A 51 15.48 -0.91 9.11
C TYR A 51 15.92 -0.93 10.58
N MET A 52 15.00 -1.24 11.50
CA MET A 52 15.29 -1.27 12.93
C MET A 52 16.20 -2.44 13.32
N ALA A 53 16.13 -3.56 12.61
CA ALA A 53 17.06 -4.67 12.79
C ALA A 53 18.47 -4.28 12.35
N ALA A 54 18.61 -3.55 11.25
CA ALA A 54 19.91 -3.12 10.71
C ALA A 54 20.55 -1.98 11.52
N THR A 55 19.75 -1.01 11.98
CA THR A 55 20.25 0.21 12.65
C THR A 55 20.18 0.14 14.17
N GLY A 56 19.32 -0.73 14.71
CA GLY A 56 19.05 -0.80 16.14
C GLY A 56 18.31 0.41 16.72
N ALA A 57 17.75 1.31 15.88
CA ALA A 57 17.21 2.60 16.28
C ALA A 57 15.73 2.78 15.86
N LEU A 58 14.91 3.30 16.79
CA LEU A 58 13.54 3.75 16.51
C LEU A 58 13.60 5.21 16.09
N THR A 59 13.43 5.48 14.80
CA THR A 59 13.50 6.84 14.24
C THR A 59 12.25 7.16 13.43
N PRO A 60 11.92 8.43 13.18
CA PRO A 60 10.80 8.81 12.31
C PRO A 60 10.85 8.14 10.92
N LEU A 61 12.07 7.83 10.44
CA LEU A 61 12.26 7.09 9.19
C LEU A 61 11.54 5.73 9.20
N ALA A 62 11.59 4.97 10.29
CA ALA A 62 10.88 3.69 10.37
C ALA A 62 9.37 3.87 10.17
N ALA A 63 8.76 4.84 10.85
CA ALA A 63 7.33 5.14 10.68
C ALA A 63 7.01 5.58 9.24
N SER A 64 7.87 6.41 8.63
CA SER A 64 7.68 6.84 7.24
C SER A 64 7.76 5.69 6.23
N LEU A 65 8.68 4.73 6.42
CA LEU A 65 8.79 3.55 5.57
C LEU A 65 7.52 2.69 5.63
N TRP A 66 6.94 2.53 6.83
CA TRP A 66 5.67 1.83 6.99
C TRP A 66 4.53 2.56 6.30
N LEU A 67 4.44 3.89 6.48
CA LEU A 67 3.40 4.71 5.85
C LEU A 67 3.45 4.61 4.32
N LEU A 68 4.64 4.79 3.74
CA LEU A 68 4.85 4.77 2.30
C LEU A 68 4.52 3.40 1.71
N LEU A 69 5.16 2.33 2.21
CA LEU A 69 4.95 0.99 1.66
C LEU A 69 3.58 0.42 2.00
N GLY A 70 3.01 0.78 3.15
CA GLY A 70 1.64 0.41 3.52
C GLY A 70 0.62 1.03 2.58
N THR A 71 0.76 2.33 2.30
CA THR A 71 -0.12 3.04 1.36
C THR A 71 0.06 2.48 -0.06
N GLN A 72 1.30 2.30 -0.51
CA GLN A 72 1.62 1.68 -1.79
C GLN A 72 0.94 0.29 -1.92
N ASN A 73 1.13 -0.61 -0.96
CA ASN A 73 0.53 -1.96 -1.00
C ASN A 73 -1.01 -1.92 -1.02
N VAL A 74 -1.63 -1.02 -0.23
CA VAL A 74 -3.09 -0.85 -0.18
C VAL A 74 -3.62 -0.37 -1.52
N LEU A 75 -2.98 0.63 -2.13
CA LEU A 75 -3.39 1.16 -3.43
C LEU A 75 -3.20 0.12 -4.54
N GLY A 76 -2.06 -0.58 -4.55
CA GLY A 76 -1.80 -1.69 -5.46
C GLY A 76 -2.86 -2.79 -5.36
N ALA A 77 -3.23 -3.19 -4.15
CA ALA A 77 -4.31 -4.17 -3.92
C ALA A 77 -5.66 -3.68 -4.47
N LEU A 78 -6.03 -2.41 -4.22
CA LEU A 78 -7.27 -1.83 -4.75
C LEU A 78 -7.28 -1.81 -6.29
N TYR A 79 -6.17 -1.42 -6.92
CA TYR A 79 -6.02 -1.42 -8.36
C TYR A 79 -6.15 -2.84 -8.94
N VAL A 80 -5.42 -3.81 -8.40
CA VAL A 80 -5.48 -5.21 -8.81
C VAL A 80 -6.89 -5.77 -8.69
N ARG A 81 -7.58 -5.51 -7.57
CA ARG A 81 -8.97 -5.95 -7.36
C ARG A 81 -9.91 -5.38 -8.41
N LEU A 82 -9.79 -4.10 -8.75
CA LEU A 82 -10.60 -3.49 -9.81
C LEU A 82 -10.38 -4.21 -11.14
N ARG A 83 -9.12 -4.45 -11.52
CA ARG A 83 -8.75 -5.13 -12.77
C ARG A 83 -9.25 -6.58 -12.82
N ILE A 84 -9.19 -7.30 -11.70
CA ILE A 84 -9.73 -8.67 -11.59
C ILE A 84 -11.27 -8.66 -11.61
N ALA A 85 -11.92 -7.66 -11.02
CA ALA A 85 -13.37 -7.51 -11.09
C ALA A 85 -13.83 -7.30 -12.54
N ASP A 86 -13.16 -6.41 -13.29
CA ASP A 86 -13.42 -6.19 -14.71
C ASP A 86 -13.25 -7.48 -15.54
N THR A 87 -12.22 -8.27 -15.23
CA THR A 87 -11.95 -9.55 -15.91
C THR A 87 -13.08 -10.57 -15.74
N HIS A 88 -13.75 -10.55 -14.59
CA HIS A 88 -14.87 -11.44 -14.29
C HIS A 88 -16.24 -10.79 -14.49
N GLY A 89 -16.32 -9.61 -15.12
CA GLY A 89 -17.58 -8.90 -15.33
C GLY A 89 -18.31 -8.50 -14.04
N ARG A 90 -17.60 -8.40 -12.92
CA ARG A 90 -18.18 -8.06 -11.61
C ARG A 90 -18.30 -6.55 -11.44
N ALA A 91 -19.38 -6.10 -10.80
CA ALA A 91 -19.54 -4.71 -10.43
C ALA A 91 -18.41 -4.28 -9.47
N ALA A 92 -17.81 -3.12 -9.74
CA ALA A 92 -16.77 -2.53 -8.92
C ALA A 92 -16.98 -1.02 -8.79
N ASN A 93 -16.74 -0.49 -7.59
CA ASN A 93 -16.84 0.95 -7.35
C ASN A 93 -15.55 1.65 -7.80
N ARG A 94 -15.52 2.06 -9.07
CA ARG A 94 -14.37 2.74 -9.70
C ARG A 94 -14.06 4.09 -9.06
N THR A 95 -15.09 4.84 -8.68
CA THR A 95 -14.94 6.13 -8.00
C THR A 95 -14.26 5.97 -6.66
N ALA A 96 -14.64 4.96 -5.86
CA ALA A 96 -13.98 4.69 -4.59
C ALA A 96 -12.49 4.35 -4.77
N VAL A 97 -12.14 3.55 -5.79
CA VAL A 97 -10.73 3.24 -6.09
C VAL A 97 -9.97 4.50 -6.49
N LEU A 98 -10.54 5.35 -7.36
CA LEU A 98 -9.91 6.60 -7.77
C LEU A 98 -9.72 7.56 -6.58
N LEU A 99 -10.74 7.74 -5.76
CA LEU A 99 -10.67 8.58 -4.55
C LEU A 99 -9.64 8.05 -3.56
N ALA A 100 -9.53 6.74 -3.37
CA ALA A 100 -8.51 6.15 -2.51
C ALA A 100 -7.08 6.48 -3.02
N HIS A 101 -6.85 6.43 -4.33
CA HIS A 101 -5.56 6.79 -4.91
C HIS A 101 -5.27 8.29 -4.80
N ALA A 102 -6.29 9.13 -5.01
CA ALA A 102 -6.16 10.58 -4.83
C ALA A 102 -5.85 10.93 -3.37
N ALA A 103 -6.53 10.29 -2.42
CA ALA A 103 -6.27 10.44 -0.99
C ALA A 103 -4.87 9.94 -0.61
N GLY A 104 -4.43 8.81 -1.15
CA GLY A 104 -3.08 8.29 -0.95
C GLY A 104 -2.00 9.25 -1.46
N LEU A 105 -2.15 9.81 -2.66
CA LEU A 105 -1.24 10.85 -3.15
C LEU A 105 -1.28 12.10 -2.26
N GLY A 106 -2.47 12.58 -1.91
CA GLY A 106 -2.64 13.74 -1.02
C GLY A 106 -1.96 13.54 0.34
N LEU A 107 -2.05 12.34 0.91
CA LEU A 107 -1.38 11.96 2.15
C LEU A 107 0.15 12.06 2.02
N ILE A 108 0.73 11.51 0.94
CA ILE A 108 2.18 11.54 0.73
C ILE A 108 2.68 12.95 0.41
N VAL A 109 1.94 13.72 -0.39
CA VAL A 109 2.27 15.13 -0.65
C VAL A 109 2.20 15.95 0.63
N GLY A 110 1.14 15.79 1.44
CA GLY A 110 1.01 16.47 2.72
C GLY A 110 2.16 16.12 3.69
N ALA A 111 2.52 14.84 3.78
CA ALA A 111 3.67 14.39 4.56
C ALA A 111 4.99 14.99 4.04
N GLY A 112 5.12 15.13 2.71
CA GLY A 112 6.28 15.73 2.05
C GLY A 112 6.43 17.21 2.35
N LEU A 113 5.34 17.97 2.24
CA LEU A 113 5.31 19.40 2.56
C LEU A 113 5.55 19.67 4.05
N GLY A 114 5.16 18.74 4.93
CA GLY A 114 5.46 18.79 6.36
C GLY A 114 6.87 18.31 6.74
N GLY A 115 7.70 17.92 5.77
CA GLY A 115 9.07 17.44 6.03
C GLY A 115 9.17 16.05 6.64
N ALA A 116 8.07 15.30 6.74
CA ALA A 116 8.07 13.94 7.31
C ALA A 116 8.63 12.90 6.33
N VAL A 117 8.51 13.15 5.02
CA VAL A 117 9.11 12.35 3.95
C VAL A 117 9.70 13.28 2.89
N PRO A 118 10.70 12.85 2.10
CA PRO A 118 11.14 13.64 0.96
C PRO A 118 10.01 13.79 -0.06
N LEU A 119 9.82 14.99 -0.64
CA LEU A 119 8.73 15.26 -1.58
C LEU A 119 8.80 14.38 -2.86
N GLY A 120 10.01 13.96 -3.26
CA GLY A 120 10.22 13.04 -4.37
C GLY A 120 9.55 11.66 -4.20
N THR A 121 9.18 11.29 -2.97
CA THR A 121 8.42 10.07 -2.69
C THR A 121 7.00 10.10 -3.28
N ALA A 122 6.47 11.27 -3.65
CA ALA A 122 5.15 11.40 -4.28
C ALA A 122 5.11 10.89 -5.73
N VAL A 123 6.25 10.72 -6.41
CA VAL A 123 6.31 10.37 -7.84
C VAL A 123 5.64 9.02 -8.15
N PRO A 124 5.93 7.90 -7.44
CA PRO A 124 5.23 6.64 -7.68
C PRO A 124 3.71 6.75 -7.41
N PHE A 125 3.30 7.50 -6.38
CA PHE A 125 1.88 7.69 -6.05
C PHE A 125 1.13 8.49 -7.11
N ALA A 126 1.79 9.47 -7.75
CA ALA A 126 1.23 10.14 -8.92
C ALA A 126 1.05 9.14 -10.06
N GLY A 127 2.04 8.26 -10.30
CA GLY A 127 1.91 7.14 -11.23
C GLY A 127 0.74 6.22 -10.92
N PHE A 128 0.56 5.82 -9.66
CA PHE A 128 -0.57 4.99 -9.22
C PHE A 128 -1.91 5.69 -9.46
N LEU A 129 -2.01 6.99 -9.17
CA LEU A 129 -3.22 7.77 -9.45
C LEU A 129 -3.54 7.82 -10.94
N LEU A 130 -2.54 8.03 -11.81
CA LEU A 130 -2.74 8.02 -13.25
C LEU A 130 -3.25 6.65 -13.74
N ARG A 131 -2.69 5.56 -13.22
CA ARG A 131 -3.14 4.19 -13.54
C ARG A 131 -4.57 3.94 -13.07
N ALA A 132 -4.90 4.37 -11.86
CA ALA A 132 -6.25 4.27 -11.32
C ALA A 132 -7.26 5.11 -12.13
N ALA A 133 -6.90 6.34 -12.51
CA ALA A 133 -7.72 7.20 -13.35
C ALA A 133 -7.96 6.57 -14.74
N TRP A 134 -6.94 5.97 -15.34
CA TRP A 134 -7.08 5.23 -16.60
C TRP A 134 -8.02 4.02 -16.47
N ALA A 135 -7.93 3.26 -15.38
CA ALA A 135 -8.81 2.12 -15.10
C ALA A 135 -10.23 2.54 -14.69
N ALA A 136 -10.40 3.73 -14.09
CA ALA A 136 -11.70 4.23 -13.67
C ALA A 136 -12.60 4.65 -14.86
N ARG A 137 -12.00 4.97 -16.02
CA ARG A 137 -12.72 5.41 -17.22
C ARG A 137 -13.55 4.31 -17.90
N GLY A 138 -13.31 3.04 -17.59
CA GLY A 138 -14.09 1.93 -18.16
C GLY A 138 -13.46 0.57 -17.86
N PRO A 139 -14.16 -0.55 -18.14
CA PRO A 139 -13.65 -1.88 -17.85
C PRO A 139 -12.31 -2.17 -18.53
N ARG A 140 -11.33 -2.66 -17.77
CA ARG A 140 -10.00 -3.06 -18.25
C ARG A 140 -9.72 -4.53 -17.90
N PRO A 141 -10.32 -5.50 -18.60
CA PRO A 141 -10.05 -6.91 -18.32
C PRO A 141 -8.56 -7.24 -18.47
N VAL A 142 -8.12 -8.27 -17.75
CA VAL A 142 -6.75 -8.75 -17.73
C VAL A 142 -6.68 -10.03 -18.58
N PRO A 143 -6.00 -10.02 -19.73
CA PRO A 143 -5.96 -11.18 -20.62
C PRO A 143 -5.14 -12.35 -20.04
N ASN A 144 -4.14 -12.07 -19.21
CA ASN A 144 -3.33 -13.08 -18.54
C ASN A 144 -3.05 -12.66 -17.09
N VAL A 145 -3.78 -13.27 -16.15
CA VAL A 145 -3.73 -12.92 -14.72
C VAL A 145 -2.34 -13.17 -14.13
N LYS A 146 -1.65 -14.24 -14.53
CA LYS A 146 -0.30 -14.56 -14.02
C LYS A 146 0.71 -13.51 -14.44
N ARG A 147 0.75 -13.17 -15.74
CA ARG A 147 1.65 -12.12 -16.26
C ARG A 147 1.32 -10.77 -15.63
N PHE A 148 0.05 -10.44 -15.49
CA PHE A 148 -0.39 -9.22 -14.82
C PHE A 148 0.11 -9.16 -13.37
N GLY A 149 -0.03 -10.23 -12.59
CA GLY A 149 0.50 -10.29 -11.23
C GLY A 149 2.01 -10.02 -11.14
N PHE A 150 2.81 -10.58 -12.06
CA PHE A 150 4.24 -10.27 -12.12
C PHE A 150 4.55 -8.83 -12.53
N VAL A 151 3.76 -8.25 -13.45
CA VAL A 151 3.90 -6.84 -13.84
C VAL A 151 3.59 -5.93 -12.67
N GLU A 152 2.52 -6.20 -11.91
CA GLU A 152 2.20 -5.42 -10.72
C GLU A 152 3.28 -5.55 -9.66
N LEU A 153 3.80 -6.77 -9.41
CA LEU A 153 4.96 -6.95 -8.52
C LEU A 153 6.17 -6.14 -8.97
N ALA A 154 6.46 -6.09 -10.28
CA ALA A 154 7.56 -5.29 -10.81
C ALA A 154 7.33 -3.78 -10.59
N VAL A 155 6.10 -3.29 -10.77
CA VAL A 155 5.74 -1.89 -10.48
C VAL A 155 5.97 -1.56 -9.01
N GLU A 156 5.55 -2.45 -8.11
CA GLU A 156 5.74 -2.30 -6.66
C GLU A 156 7.23 -2.26 -6.28
N ILE A 157 8.05 -3.16 -6.86
CA ILE A 157 9.50 -3.19 -6.64
C ILE A 157 10.18 -1.92 -7.17
N VAL A 158 9.88 -1.51 -8.40
CA VAL A 158 10.46 -0.29 -8.99
C VAL A 158 10.08 0.94 -8.17
N SER A 159 8.84 1.00 -7.70
CA SER A 159 8.38 2.08 -6.82
C SER A 159 9.12 2.08 -5.49
N GLY A 160 9.32 0.90 -4.86
CA GLY A 160 10.11 0.77 -3.65
C GLY A 160 11.57 1.18 -3.84
N LEU A 161 12.20 0.80 -4.95
CA LEU A 161 13.56 1.22 -5.31
C LEU A 161 13.64 2.74 -5.53
N TRP A 162 12.62 3.35 -6.13
CA TRP A 162 12.53 4.79 -6.24
C TRP A 162 12.49 5.47 -4.87
N LEU A 163 11.70 4.94 -3.92
CA LEU A 163 11.68 5.47 -2.56
C LEU A 163 13.07 5.41 -1.92
N VAL A 164 13.76 4.28 -2.03
CA VAL A 164 15.14 4.13 -1.54
C VAL A 164 16.07 5.16 -2.16
N PHE A 165 16.00 5.35 -3.47
CA PHE A 165 16.80 6.34 -4.19
C PHE A 165 16.52 7.76 -3.66
N VAL A 166 15.26 8.14 -3.51
CA VAL A 166 14.88 9.47 -3.01
C VAL A 166 15.41 9.72 -1.59
N TYR A 167 15.33 8.75 -0.69
CA TYR A 167 15.90 8.87 0.66
C TYR A 167 17.43 8.92 0.70
N ARG A 168 18.12 8.57 -0.40
CA ARG A 168 19.58 8.71 -0.50
C ARG A 168 20.03 10.09 -0.97
N LEU A 169 19.11 10.89 -1.52
CA LEU A 169 19.41 12.24 -2.04
C LEU A 169 19.25 13.34 -0.99
N VAL A 170 18.69 13.03 0.18
CA VAL A 170 18.42 13.96 1.30
C VAL A 170 19.24 13.53 2.50
#